data_AF-A0A1A8AUC9-F1
#
_entry.id   AF-A0A1A8AUC9-F1
#
_cell.length_a   1.000
_cell.length_b   1.000
_cell.length_c   1.000
_cell.angle_alpha   90.00
_cell.angle_beta   90.00
_cell.angle_gamma   90.00
#
_symmetry.space_group_name_H-M   'P 1'
#
loop_
_entity.id
_entity.type
_entity.pdbx_description
1 polymer ?
#
loop_
_entity_poly.entity_id
_entity_poly.type
_entity_poly.pdbx_seq_one_letter_code
_entity_poly.pdbx_strand_id
1 'polypeptide(L)'
;MSDSETEVEWTNENLAKLLASLKACIPDEERLIDYQLGLKTVNWDKVAFSTFSPEECKQKWAQVIKKMRKRRSITELIDEAQTIVSDPLHHRRVHPEVPKRPAQARYIYFKSKCAKFQTKHPEMGMTQVLCTLLQEYEALPQKEKALYEKKYAQKLVEYREKMSKFCQKNKMHAPQKTYKRNPQDKDIPAKPPGSGYNLFLKESFESITGKKTPATINSLSQRWRELSEKKKADYNKRCKELKMQYVADLNNHLKGFDEKEQKEIIKRNGIKIPKIPVKEEIMKTKRPNEPKMPSHSAYSYFVGEQLASLKNDTKVRNEHMKKAHEAWEDLSIKAKERYRGKMHVKLRKYSQDLQMWFKKLSPEEQESYLKENPWKSRFLDNEKMVAYDKKEVLLCQDSDSEDEEMEINSSDEEETDFDFKEDEEENEEEEEGEEEENLTFDVY
;
A
#
# COMPACT_ATOMS: atom_id res chain seq x y z
N MET A 1 -54.73 -5.77 -26.93
CA MET A 1 -54.71 -5.26 -25.54
C MET A 1 -54.11 -6.37 -24.72
N SER A 2 -52.79 -6.31 -24.58
CA SER A 2 -52.07 -5.88 -23.37
C SER A 2 -52.02 -7.07 -22.38
N ASP A 3 -50.91 -7.42 -21.74
CA ASP A 3 -49.75 -6.63 -21.38
C ASP A 3 -48.47 -7.46 -21.52
N SER A 4 -47.42 -6.84 -22.07
CA SER A 4 -46.05 -7.28 -21.85
C SER A 4 -45.69 -6.91 -20.42
N GLU A 5 -45.73 -7.89 -19.51
CA GLU A 5 -45.16 -7.76 -18.17
C GLU A 5 -43.68 -7.41 -18.31
N THR A 6 -43.36 -6.14 -18.07
CA THR A 6 -41.99 -5.69 -17.84
C THR A 6 -41.53 -6.35 -16.53
N GLU A 7 -40.65 -7.35 -16.62
CA GLU A 7 -39.98 -7.92 -15.44
C GLU A 7 -39.33 -6.78 -14.64
N VAL A 8 -39.92 -6.44 -13.49
CA VAL A 8 -39.44 -5.37 -12.63
C VAL A 8 -38.14 -5.83 -11.96
N GLU A 9 -37.02 -5.24 -12.35
CA GLU A 9 -35.70 -5.62 -11.83
C GLU A 9 -35.54 -5.26 -10.34
N TRP A 10 -34.93 -6.16 -9.56
CA TRP A 10 -34.68 -5.95 -8.13
C TRP A 10 -33.55 -4.93 -7.90
N THR A 11 -33.91 -3.68 -7.64
CA THR A 11 -32.96 -2.62 -7.25
C THR A 11 -32.57 -2.70 -5.77
N ASN A 12 -31.47 -2.03 -5.38
CA ASN A 12 -31.05 -1.92 -3.98
C ASN A 12 -32.13 -1.26 -3.09
N GLU A 13 -32.91 -0.33 -3.63
CA GLU A 13 -34.02 0.31 -2.92
C GLU A 13 -35.15 -0.69 -2.61
N ASN A 14 -35.49 -1.54 -3.57
CA ASN A 14 -36.49 -2.59 -3.41
C ASN A 14 -36.00 -3.68 -2.44
N LEU A 15 -34.70 -4.00 -2.46
CA LEU A 15 -34.07 -4.88 -1.47
C LEU A 15 -34.09 -4.27 -0.06
N ALA A 16 -33.79 -2.99 0.10
CA ALA A 16 -33.88 -2.31 1.40
C ALA A 16 -35.31 -2.33 1.94
N LYS A 17 -36.32 -2.09 1.10
CA LYS A 17 -37.74 -2.18 1.46
C LYS A 17 -38.16 -3.59 1.88
N LEU A 18 -37.70 -4.62 1.17
CA LEU A 18 -37.92 -6.02 1.54
C LEU A 18 -37.36 -6.31 2.93
N LEU A 19 -36.09 -5.94 3.18
CA LEU A 19 -35.42 -6.21 4.45
C LEU A 19 -36.04 -5.43 5.62
N ALA A 20 -36.44 -4.19 5.41
CA ALA A 20 -37.14 -3.39 6.42
C ALA A 20 -38.51 -3.99 6.78
N SER A 21 -39.28 -4.42 5.76
CA SER A 21 -40.58 -5.06 5.97
C SER A 21 -40.45 -6.41 6.66
N LEU A 22 -39.42 -7.19 6.28
CA LEU A 22 -39.07 -8.46 6.91
C LEU A 22 -38.69 -8.28 8.39
N LYS A 23 -37.88 -7.27 8.71
CA LYS A 23 -37.52 -6.93 10.10
C LYS A 23 -38.74 -6.53 10.93
N ALA A 24 -39.65 -5.74 10.36
CA ALA A 24 -40.85 -5.28 11.05
C ALA A 24 -41.89 -6.39 11.29
N CYS A 25 -41.87 -7.46 10.51
CA CYS A 25 -42.78 -8.59 10.66
C CYS A 25 -42.34 -9.61 11.72
N ILE A 26 -41.15 -9.46 12.30
CA ILE A 26 -40.60 -10.36 13.32
C ILE A 26 -40.93 -9.80 14.71
N PRO A 27 -41.74 -10.51 15.54
CA PRO A 27 -42.02 -10.11 16.90
C PRO A 27 -40.75 -10.02 17.77
N ASP A 28 -40.77 -9.16 18.78
CA ASP A 28 -39.63 -8.90 19.67
C ASP A 28 -39.17 -10.16 20.41
N GLU A 29 -40.11 -11.05 20.74
CA GLU A 29 -39.87 -12.32 21.44
C GLU A 29 -39.14 -13.35 20.57
N GLU A 30 -39.21 -13.21 19.25
CA GLU A 30 -38.64 -14.16 18.28
C GLU A 30 -37.28 -13.70 17.72
N ARG A 31 -36.81 -12.52 18.12
CA ARG A 31 -35.61 -11.88 17.57
C ARG A 31 -34.32 -12.67 17.77
N LEU A 32 -34.25 -13.47 18.84
CA LEU A 32 -33.08 -14.27 19.23
C LEU A 32 -33.18 -15.73 18.79
N ILE A 33 -34.24 -16.10 18.05
CA ILE A 33 -34.45 -17.46 17.59
C ILE A 33 -33.56 -17.75 16.38
N ASP A 34 -33.07 -19.00 16.30
CA ASP A 34 -32.36 -19.51 15.13
C ASP A 34 -33.14 -19.20 13.84
N TYR A 35 -32.42 -18.76 12.80
CA TYR A 35 -33.06 -18.26 11.59
C TYR A 35 -33.94 -19.29 10.87
N GLN A 36 -33.68 -20.60 10.97
CA GLN A 36 -34.52 -21.63 10.35
C GLN A 36 -35.89 -21.69 11.02
N LEU A 37 -35.93 -21.50 12.34
CA LEU A 37 -37.17 -21.49 13.09
C LEU A 37 -37.89 -20.14 12.95
N GLY A 38 -37.14 -19.03 13.01
CA GLY A 38 -37.70 -17.68 12.79
C GLY A 38 -38.27 -17.47 11.38
N LEU A 39 -37.71 -18.10 10.34
CA LEU A 39 -38.27 -17.97 8.99
C LEU A 39 -39.64 -18.65 8.80
N LYS A 40 -40.00 -19.58 9.69
CA LYS A 40 -41.30 -20.26 9.67
C LYS A 40 -42.41 -19.40 10.27
N THR A 41 -42.06 -18.45 11.13
CA THR A 41 -43.03 -17.56 11.81
C THR A 41 -43.28 -16.27 11.03
N VAL A 42 -42.42 -15.93 10.06
CA VAL A 42 -42.58 -14.78 9.17
C VAL A 42 -43.86 -14.87 8.33
N ASN A 43 -44.72 -13.86 8.44
CA ASN A 43 -45.89 -13.68 7.60
C ASN A 43 -45.53 -12.94 6.30
N TRP A 44 -45.37 -13.68 5.21
CA TRP A 44 -44.92 -13.14 3.91
C TRP A 44 -45.94 -12.20 3.24
N ASP A 45 -47.23 -12.32 3.56
CA ASP A 45 -48.27 -11.41 3.04
C ASP A 45 -48.07 -9.97 3.54
N LYS A 46 -47.52 -9.83 4.75
CA LYS A 46 -47.17 -8.51 5.33
C LYS A 46 -45.79 -8.00 4.89
N VAL A 47 -44.91 -8.89 4.45
CA VAL A 47 -43.57 -8.56 3.93
C VAL A 47 -43.63 -8.13 2.47
N ALA A 48 -44.61 -8.65 1.72
CA ALA A 48 -44.88 -8.23 0.36
C ALA A 48 -45.22 -6.74 0.29
N PHE A 49 -44.78 -6.09 -0.79
CA PHE A 49 -45.05 -4.69 -1.07
C PHE A 49 -45.41 -4.55 -2.55
N SER A 50 -46.11 -3.48 -2.91
CA SER A 50 -46.91 -3.35 -4.15
C SER A 50 -46.24 -3.76 -5.47
N THR A 51 -44.92 -3.81 -5.54
CA THR A 51 -44.17 -4.20 -6.74
C THR A 51 -43.82 -5.69 -6.81
N PHE A 52 -43.93 -6.44 -5.71
CA PHE A 52 -43.55 -7.86 -5.64
C PHE A 52 -44.52 -8.67 -4.75
N SER A 53 -44.89 -9.85 -5.23
CA SER A 53 -45.71 -10.83 -4.51
C SER A 53 -44.98 -11.43 -3.29
N PRO A 54 -45.72 -12.02 -2.32
CA PRO A 54 -45.13 -12.74 -1.19
C PRO A 54 -44.14 -13.82 -1.61
N GLU A 55 -44.43 -14.55 -2.68
CA GLU A 55 -43.60 -15.60 -3.25
C GLU A 55 -42.29 -15.05 -3.82
N GLU A 56 -42.34 -13.94 -4.55
CA GLU A 56 -41.15 -13.28 -5.10
C GLU A 56 -40.24 -12.73 -3.99
N CYS A 57 -40.83 -12.11 -2.96
CA CYS A 57 -40.11 -11.65 -1.77
C CYS A 57 -39.41 -12.80 -1.04
N LYS A 58 -40.10 -13.93 -0.87
CA LYS A 58 -39.55 -15.15 -0.26
C LYS A 58 -38.41 -15.74 -1.08
N GLN A 59 -38.57 -15.82 -2.40
CA GLN A 59 -37.51 -16.29 -3.30
C GLN A 59 -36.30 -15.37 -3.26
N LYS A 60 -36.51 -14.05 -3.24
CA LYS A 60 -35.41 -13.08 -3.18
C LYS A 60 -34.64 -13.19 -1.88
N TRP A 61 -35.32 -13.30 -0.75
CA TRP A 61 -34.68 -13.54 0.54
C TRP A 61 -33.87 -14.85 0.55
N ALA A 62 -34.42 -15.93 -0.01
CA ALA A 62 -33.71 -17.20 -0.15
C ALA A 62 -32.42 -17.09 -0.98
N GLN A 63 -32.39 -16.23 -2.00
CA GLN A 63 -31.18 -15.92 -2.78
C GLN A 63 -30.16 -15.12 -1.97
N VAL A 64 -30.61 -14.15 -1.18
CA VAL A 64 -29.75 -13.30 -0.33
C VAL A 64 -29.06 -14.16 0.75
N ILE A 65 -29.82 -14.94 1.51
CA ILE A 65 -29.29 -15.76 2.62
C ILE A 65 -28.35 -16.88 2.15
N LYS A 66 -28.46 -17.34 0.89
CA LYS A 66 -27.54 -18.35 0.32
C LYS A 66 -26.09 -17.86 0.31
N LYS A 67 -25.87 -16.55 0.26
CA LYS A 67 -24.53 -15.94 0.23
C LYS A 67 -24.02 -15.54 1.62
N MET A 68 -24.81 -15.73 2.67
CA MET A 68 -24.53 -15.29 4.05
C MET A 68 -24.18 -16.48 4.97
N ARG A 69 -23.55 -16.23 6.13
CA ARG A 69 -23.21 -17.26 7.13
C ARG A 69 -24.43 -17.54 8.01
N LYS A 70 -24.93 -18.77 7.97
CA LYS A 70 -26.23 -19.21 8.55
C LYS A 70 -26.17 -19.64 10.03
N ARG A 71 -25.40 -18.94 10.87
CA ARG A 71 -25.14 -19.30 12.28
C ARG A 71 -25.53 -18.17 13.23
N ARG A 72 -26.70 -17.58 13.00
CA ARG A 72 -27.16 -16.34 13.64
C ARG A 72 -28.67 -16.34 13.77
N SER A 73 -29.18 -15.45 14.60
CA SER A 73 -30.62 -15.19 14.68
C SER A 73 -31.15 -14.58 13.38
N ILE A 74 -32.46 -14.70 13.13
CA ILE A 74 -33.08 -14.11 11.93
C ILE A 74 -32.87 -12.59 11.86
N THR A 75 -32.89 -11.90 13.00
CA THR A 75 -32.72 -10.44 13.08
C THR A 75 -31.30 -10.01 12.70
N GLU A 76 -30.28 -10.70 13.21
CA GLU A 76 -28.88 -10.42 12.88
C GLU A 76 -28.58 -10.64 11.40
N LEU A 77 -29.21 -11.66 10.78
CA LEU A 77 -29.09 -11.89 9.34
C LEU A 77 -29.73 -10.77 8.52
N ILE A 78 -30.87 -10.24 8.99
CA ILE A 78 -31.52 -9.11 8.31
C ILE A 78 -30.70 -7.85 8.48
N ASP A 79 -30.13 -7.60 9.66
CA ASP A 79 -29.29 -6.43 9.94
C ASP A 79 -28.00 -6.46 9.13
N GLU A 80 -27.37 -7.64 9.01
CA GLU A 80 -26.23 -7.83 8.12
C GLU A 80 -26.61 -7.60 6.65
N ALA A 81 -27.77 -8.12 6.21
CA ALA A 81 -28.25 -7.89 4.85
C ALA A 81 -28.55 -6.41 4.58
N GLN A 82 -29.14 -5.68 5.54
CA GLN A 82 -29.38 -4.23 5.45
C GLN A 82 -28.07 -3.45 5.36
N THR A 83 -27.09 -3.87 6.15
CA THR A 83 -25.75 -3.29 6.14
C THR A 83 -25.07 -3.53 4.78
N ILE A 84 -25.17 -4.73 4.20
CA ILE A 84 -24.62 -5.04 2.87
C ILE A 84 -25.33 -4.25 1.76
N VAL A 85 -26.65 -4.03 1.85
CA VAL A 85 -27.38 -3.22 0.85
C VAL A 85 -26.98 -1.75 0.93
N SER A 86 -26.73 -1.23 2.14
CA SER A 86 -26.37 0.18 2.37
C SER A 86 -24.90 0.47 2.12
N ASP A 87 -24.02 -0.44 2.56
CA ASP A 87 -22.58 -0.43 2.38
C ASP A 87 -22.12 -1.85 2.02
N PRO A 88 -22.08 -2.19 0.72
CA PRO A 88 -21.68 -3.52 0.24
C PRO A 88 -20.32 -3.99 0.76
N LEU A 89 -19.45 -3.08 1.19
CA LEU A 89 -18.09 -3.40 1.61
C LEU A 89 -17.87 -3.29 3.11
N HIS A 90 -18.91 -3.01 3.90
CA HIS A 90 -18.84 -2.84 5.35
C HIS A 90 -18.19 -4.05 6.03
N HIS A 91 -18.69 -5.25 5.71
CA HIS A 91 -18.18 -6.52 6.22
C HIS A 91 -17.30 -7.19 5.16
N ARG A 92 -16.10 -6.64 4.94
CA ARG A 92 -15.12 -7.13 3.94
C ARG A 92 -14.87 -8.64 4.00
N ARG A 93 -14.98 -9.28 5.17
CA ARG A 93 -14.79 -10.73 5.32
C ARG A 93 -15.97 -11.59 4.84
N VAL A 94 -17.17 -11.01 4.77
CA VAL A 94 -18.42 -11.73 4.49
C VAL A 94 -19.00 -11.37 3.11
N HIS A 95 -18.51 -10.31 2.47
CA HIS A 95 -19.02 -9.89 1.17
C HIS A 95 -18.83 -10.99 0.10
N PRO A 96 -19.87 -11.38 -0.66
CA PRO A 96 -19.82 -12.54 -1.54
C PRO A 96 -18.82 -12.42 -2.71
N GLU A 97 -18.51 -11.20 -3.15
CA GLU A 97 -17.52 -10.97 -4.22
C GLU A 97 -16.08 -10.90 -3.70
N VAL A 98 -15.86 -10.86 -2.38
CA VAL A 98 -14.51 -10.80 -1.82
C VAL A 98 -13.81 -12.14 -2.07
N PRO A 99 -12.64 -12.13 -2.74
CA PRO A 99 -11.87 -13.35 -2.93
C PRO A 99 -11.58 -14.01 -1.59
N LYS A 100 -11.84 -15.32 -1.47
CA LYS A 100 -11.56 -16.08 -0.25
C LYS A 100 -10.11 -16.55 -0.21
N ARG A 101 -9.50 -16.52 0.98
CA ARG A 101 -8.13 -17.01 1.17
C ARG A 101 -8.07 -18.50 0.83
N PRO A 102 -7.08 -18.95 0.04
CA PRO A 102 -6.97 -20.36 -0.33
C PRO A 102 -6.61 -21.22 0.90
N ALA A 103 -7.12 -22.45 0.92
CA ALA A 103 -6.82 -23.40 1.97
C ALA A 103 -5.34 -23.80 2.00
N GLN A 104 -4.78 -23.97 3.19
CA GLN A 104 -3.38 -24.34 3.41
C GLN A 104 -3.04 -25.73 2.85
N ALA A 105 -1.75 -26.01 2.64
CA ALA A 105 -1.25 -27.25 2.03
C ALA A 105 -1.82 -28.54 2.67
N ARG A 106 -1.83 -28.63 4.01
CA ARG A 106 -2.43 -29.75 4.76
C ARG A 106 -3.93 -29.95 4.46
N TYR A 107 -4.68 -28.86 4.34
CA TYR A 107 -6.11 -28.94 4.06
C TYR A 107 -6.38 -29.33 2.60
N ILE A 108 -5.49 -28.96 1.67
CA ILE A 108 -5.54 -29.46 0.29
C ILE A 108 -5.39 -31.00 0.27
N TYR A 109 -4.50 -31.54 1.11
CA TYR A 109 -4.37 -32.98 1.31
C TYR A 109 -5.66 -33.58 1.87
N PHE A 110 -6.18 -33.04 2.98
CA PHE A 110 -7.43 -33.52 3.61
C PHE A 110 -8.59 -33.53 2.62
N LYS A 111 -8.84 -32.42 1.91
CA LYS A 111 -9.92 -32.34 0.92
C LYS A 111 -9.81 -33.41 -0.17
N SER A 112 -8.60 -33.83 -0.53
CA SER A 112 -8.40 -34.86 -1.58
C SER A 112 -8.54 -36.29 -1.07
N LYS A 113 -8.35 -36.53 0.24
CA LYS A 113 -8.29 -37.86 0.84
C LYS A 113 -9.49 -38.20 1.71
N CYS A 114 -10.11 -37.21 2.34
CA CYS A 114 -11.18 -37.35 3.33
C CYS A 114 -12.35 -38.19 2.80
N ALA A 115 -12.90 -37.87 1.62
CA ALA A 115 -13.99 -38.67 1.03
C ALA A 115 -13.61 -40.14 0.81
N LYS A 116 -12.41 -40.41 0.30
CA LYS A 116 -11.91 -41.78 0.06
C LYS A 116 -11.63 -42.54 1.36
N PHE A 117 -11.22 -41.81 2.40
CA PHE A 117 -10.95 -42.38 3.72
C PHE A 117 -12.25 -42.73 4.42
N GLN A 118 -13.23 -41.84 4.40
CA GLN A 118 -14.54 -42.05 4.99
C GLN A 118 -15.31 -43.21 4.34
N THR A 119 -15.18 -43.40 3.01
CA THR A 119 -15.77 -44.57 2.33
C THR A 119 -15.14 -45.90 2.76
N LYS A 120 -13.88 -45.89 3.23
CA LYS A 120 -13.16 -47.09 3.68
C LYS A 120 -13.36 -47.36 5.17
N HIS A 121 -13.64 -46.31 5.94
CA HIS A 121 -13.85 -46.32 7.38
C HIS A 121 -15.17 -45.64 7.74
N PRO A 122 -16.33 -46.18 7.29
CA PRO A 122 -17.63 -45.62 7.64
C PRO A 122 -17.94 -45.70 9.14
N GLU A 123 -17.23 -46.56 9.89
CA GLU A 123 -17.31 -46.64 11.35
C GLU A 123 -16.66 -45.47 12.08
N MET A 124 -15.79 -44.71 11.41
CA MET A 124 -14.99 -43.66 12.01
C MET A 124 -15.65 -42.27 11.85
N GLY A 125 -15.78 -41.54 12.95
CA GLY A 125 -16.33 -40.18 12.93
C GLY A 125 -15.40 -39.19 12.20
N MET A 126 -15.94 -38.09 11.68
CA MET A 126 -15.17 -37.11 10.89
C MET A 126 -13.94 -36.58 11.63
N THR A 127 -14.06 -36.29 12.92
CA THR A 127 -12.94 -35.83 13.77
C THR A 127 -11.82 -36.86 13.82
N GLN A 128 -12.15 -38.14 14.02
CA GLN A 128 -11.16 -39.22 14.04
C GLN A 128 -10.49 -39.40 12.67
N VAL A 129 -11.27 -39.31 11.58
CA VAL A 129 -10.75 -39.32 10.21
C VAL A 129 -9.75 -38.18 9.98
N LEU A 130 -10.07 -36.95 10.43
CA LEU A 130 -9.19 -35.80 10.29
C LEU A 130 -7.90 -35.95 11.12
N CYS A 131 -7.98 -36.44 12.35
CA CYS A 131 -6.82 -36.73 13.17
C CYS A 131 -5.89 -37.76 12.51
N THR A 132 -6.43 -38.84 11.96
CA THR A 132 -5.63 -39.86 11.25
C THR A 132 -4.99 -39.28 9.99
N LEU A 133 -5.73 -38.50 9.19
CA LEU A 133 -5.18 -37.84 8.01
C LEU A 133 -4.10 -36.80 8.35
N LEU A 134 -4.20 -36.12 9.50
CA LEU A 134 -3.18 -35.20 9.97
C LEU A 134 -1.87 -35.95 10.27
N GLN A 135 -1.95 -37.06 11.00
CA GLN A 135 -0.79 -37.92 11.29
C GLN A 135 -0.16 -38.47 10.00
N GLU A 136 -0.98 -38.92 9.05
CA GLU A 136 -0.51 -39.34 7.72
C GLU A 136 0.23 -38.21 7.01
N TYR A 137 -0.34 -37.00 6.99
CA TYR A 137 0.27 -35.83 6.35
C TYR A 137 1.61 -35.48 7.00
N GLU A 138 1.71 -35.54 8.33
CA GLU A 138 2.95 -35.27 9.06
C GLU A 138 4.01 -36.35 8.82
N ALA A 139 3.62 -37.60 8.60
CA ALA A 139 4.52 -38.69 8.23
C ALA A 139 4.95 -38.67 6.74
N LEU A 140 4.32 -37.86 5.88
CA LEU A 140 4.66 -37.81 4.46
C LEU A 140 6.11 -37.37 4.21
N PRO A 141 6.79 -37.96 3.20
CA PRO A 141 8.09 -37.48 2.76
C PRO A 141 8.07 -36.01 2.36
N GLN A 142 9.16 -35.28 2.63
CA GLN A 142 9.27 -33.84 2.32
C GLN A 142 8.97 -33.54 0.83
N LYS A 143 9.34 -34.45 -0.08
CA LYS A 143 9.08 -34.33 -1.52
C LYS A 143 7.59 -34.31 -1.84
N GLU A 144 6.76 -35.04 -1.10
CA GLU A 144 5.32 -35.08 -1.28
C GLU A 144 4.63 -33.88 -0.62
N LYS A 145 5.08 -33.47 0.58
CA LYS A 145 4.63 -32.23 1.23
C LYS A 145 4.87 -31.02 0.34
N ALA A 146 6.05 -30.94 -0.28
CA ALA A 146 6.43 -29.88 -1.21
C ALA A 146 5.47 -29.77 -2.42
N LEU A 147 4.84 -30.87 -2.85
CA LEU A 147 3.84 -30.83 -3.92
C LEU A 147 2.59 -30.05 -3.49
N TYR A 148 2.10 -30.27 -2.26
CA TYR A 148 0.95 -29.55 -1.70
C TYR A 148 1.30 -28.10 -1.37
N GLU A 149 2.50 -27.83 -0.86
CA GLU A 149 3.01 -26.48 -0.63
C GLU A 149 3.09 -25.68 -1.94
N LYS A 150 3.60 -26.30 -3.01
CA LYS A 150 3.63 -25.67 -4.34
C LYS A 150 2.22 -25.33 -4.85
N LYS A 151 1.27 -26.26 -4.70
CA LYS A 151 -0.15 -26.00 -5.06
C LYS A 151 -0.74 -24.86 -4.24
N TYR A 152 -0.45 -24.80 -2.94
CA TYR A 152 -0.88 -23.71 -2.07
C TYR A 152 -0.27 -22.36 -2.48
N ALA A 153 1.04 -22.34 -2.77
CA ALA A 153 1.75 -21.15 -3.22
C ALA A 153 1.17 -20.59 -4.54
N GLN A 154 0.84 -21.46 -5.50
CA GLN A 154 0.17 -21.06 -6.75
C GLN A 154 -1.20 -20.42 -6.47
N LYS A 155 -2.04 -21.07 -5.65
CA LYS A 155 -3.34 -20.51 -5.28
C LYS A 155 -3.23 -19.18 -4.53
N LEU A 156 -2.18 -18.98 -3.73
CA LEU A 156 -1.92 -17.70 -3.06
C LEU A 156 -1.60 -16.58 -4.05
N VAL A 157 -0.87 -16.87 -5.14
CA VAL A 157 -0.60 -15.89 -6.20
C VAL A 157 -1.91 -15.51 -6.90
N GLU A 158 -2.69 -16.50 -7.34
CA GLU A 158 -4.01 -16.26 -7.97
C GLU A 158 -4.95 -15.48 -7.05
N TYR A 159 -4.98 -15.82 -5.76
CA TYR A 159 -5.75 -15.11 -4.76
C TYR A 159 -5.32 -13.64 -4.64
N ARG A 160 -4.01 -13.36 -4.59
CA ARG A 160 -3.49 -11.99 -4.49
C ARG A 160 -3.86 -11.17 -5.72
N GLU A 161 -3.81 -11.75 -6.91
CA GLU A 161 -4.23 -11.08 -8.14
C GLU A 161 -5.73 -10.77 -8.15
N LYS A 162 -6.56 -11.75 -7.78
CA LYS A 162 -8.01 -11.55 -7.65
C LYS A 162 -8.33 -10.47 -6.61
N MET A 163 -7.66 -10.50 -5.45
CA MET A 163 -7.84 -9.51 -4.40
C MET A 163 -7.40 -8.12 -4.85
N SER A 164 -6.28 -8.02 -5.58
CA SER A 164 -5.81 -6.75 -6.14
C SER A 164 -6.84 -6.14 -7.10
N LYS A 165 -7.38 -6.95 -8.03
CA LYS A 165 -8.43 -6.51 -8.96
C LYS A 165 -9.71 -6.10 -8.23
N PHE A 166 -10.10 -6.84 -7.19
CA PHE A 166 -11.24 -6.49 -6.34
C PHE A 166 -11.03 -5.15 -5.64
N CYS A 167 -9.85 -4.94 -5.03
CA CYS A 167 -9.50 -3.67 -4.39
C CYS A 167 -9.52 -2.50 -5.39
N GLN A 168 -8.96 -2.68 -6.59
CA GLN A 168 -8.99 -1.66 -7.65
C GLN A 168 -10.41 -1.31 -8.10
N LYS A 169 -11.24 -2.32 -8.40
CA LYS A 169 -12.64 -2.14 -8.81
C LYS A 169 -13.43 -1.34 -7.76
N ASN A 170 -13.16 -1.62 -6.49
CA ASN A 170 -13.89 -1.05 -5.36
C ASN A 170 -13.22 0.18 -4.72
N LYS A 171 -12.17 0.73 -5.35
CA LYS A 171 -11.37 1.87 -4.85
C LYS A 171 -10.92 1.67 -3.39
N MET A 172 -10.57 0.43 -3.05
CA MET A 172 -10.06 0.05 -1.74
C MET A 172 -8.54 -0.08 -1.75
N HIS A 173 -7.92 0.20 -0.61
CA HIS A 173 -6.53 -0.15 -0.39
C HIS A 173 -6.37 -1.67 -0.37
N ALA A 174 -5.37 -2.16 -1.10
CA ALA A 174 -4.99 -3.57 -1.06
C ALA A 174 -4.47 -3.92 0.34
N PRO A 175 -4.76 -5.13 0.86
CA PRO A 175 -4.20 -5.58 2.12
C PRO A 175 -2.68 -5.50 2.05
N GLN A 176 -2.09 -4.70 2.94
CA GLN A 176 -0.64 -4.52 2.99
C GLN A 176 0.03 -5.85 3.35
N LYS A 177 1.16 -6.14 2.70
CA LYS A 177 1.98 -7.30 3.08
C LYS A 177 2.59 -7.03 4.45
N THR A 178 2.07 -7.69 5.49
CA THR A 178 2.72 -7.70 6.80
C THR A 178 3.95 -8.60 6.71
N TYR A 179 5.13 -8.00 6.60
CA TYR A 179 6.38 -8.73 6.71
C TYR A 179 6.68 -8.94 8.21
N LYS A 180 6.42 -10.14 8.72
CA LYS A 180 6.96 -10.55 10.02
C LYS A 180 8.47 -10.69 9.85
N ARG A 181 9.23 -10.11 10.78
CA ARG A 181 10.69 -10.20 10.80
C ARG A 181 11.10 -11.66 10.79
N ASN A 182 12.05 -12.02 9.94
CA ASN A 182 12.51 -13.39 9.89
C ASN A 182 13.28 -13.72 11.19
N PRO A 183 12.95 -14.81 11.92
CA PRO A 183 13.65 -15.21 13.14
C PRO A 183 15.14 -15.49 12.97
N GLN A 184 15.59 -15.82 11.76
CA GLN A 184 17.01 -15.98 11.44
C GLN A 184 17.76 -14.63 11.34
N ASP A 185 17.06 -13.50 11.28
CA ASP A 185 17.63 -12.17 11.01
C ASP A 185 17.44 -11.20 12.17
N LYS A 186 17.77 -11.67 13.37
CA LYS A 186 17.61 -10.86 14.58
C LYS A 186 18.47 -9.60 14.57
N ASP A 187 19.61 -9.67 13.87
CA ASP A 187 20.62 -8.61 13.83
C ASP A 187 20.29 -7.48 12.85
N ILE A 188 19.20 -7.61 12.07
CA ILE A 188 18.74 -6.50 11.24
C ILE A 188 18.30 -5.36 12.17
N PRO A 189 18.68 -4.10 11.91
CA PRO A 189 18.21 -2.94 12.67
C PRO A 189 16.69 -2.75 12.62
N ALA A 190 16.08 -2.25 13.70
CA ALA A 190 14.63 -2.04 13.77
C ALA A 190 14.20 -0.81 12.96
N LYS A 191 13.07 -0.93 12.24
CA LYS A 191 12.51 0.20 11.50
C LYS A 191 12.16 1.33 12.49
N PRO A 192 12.67 2.55 12.28
CA PRO A 192 12.38 3.68 13.16
C PRO A 192 10.93 4.15 12.98
N PRO A 193 10.38 4.92 13.93
CA PRO A 193 9.05 5.51 13.79
C PRO A 193 8.92 6.33 12.51
N GLY A 194 7.77 6.21 11.83
CA GLY A 194 7.54 6.82 10.52
C GLY A 194 7.50 8.35 10.51
N SER A 195 7.12 8.98 11.62
CA SER A 195 6.99 10.43 11.76
C SER A 195 7.36 10.89 13.18
N GLY A 196 7.54 12.21 13.37
CA GLY A 196 7.74 12.77 14.71
C GLY A 196 6.54 12.50 15.64
N TYR A 197 5.33 12.42 15.10
CA TYR A 197 4.14 12.01 15.85
C TYR A 197 4.23 10.56 16.32
N ASN A 198 4.62 9.62 15.44
CA ASN A 198 4.77 8.22 15.82
C ASN A 198 5.89 8.02 16.85
N LEU A 199 6.94 8.85 16.79
CA LEU A 199 7.99 8.88 17.80
C LEU A 199 7.45 9.37 19.16
N PHE A 200 6.66 10.45 19.16
CA PHE A 200 5.98 10.94 20.36
C PHE A 200 5.04 9.89 20.95
N LEU A 201 4.23 9.21 20.13
CA LEU A 201 3.36 8.13 20.59
C LEU A 201 4.17 7.01 21.23
N LYS A 202 5.26 6.56 20.58
CA LYS A 202 6.13 5.52 21.11
C LYS A 202 6.66 5.86 22.50
N GLU A 203 7.24 7.04 22.66
CA GLU A 203 7.79 7.51 23.95
C GLU A 203 6.70 7.73 25.01
N SER A 204 5.53 8.21 24.59
CA SER A 204 4.38 8.41 25.48
C SER A 204 3.80 7.08 25.97
N PHE A 205 3.74 6.06 25.10
CA PHE A 205 3.31 4.71 25.50
C PHE A 205 4.33 4.01 26.39
N GLU A 206 5.64 4.24 26.20
CA GLU A 206 6.68 3.76 27.11
C GLU A 206 6.55 4.38 28.52
N SER A 207 5.96 5.58 28.60
CA SER A 207 5.74 6.31 29.86
C SER A 207 4.40 5.97 30.54
N ILE A 208 3.41 5.43 29.82
CA ILE A 208 2.10 5.05 30.36
C ILE A 208 2.12 3.57 30.70
N THR A 209 2.11 3.24 31.99
CA THR A 209 1.93 1.86 32.46
C THR A 209 0.48 1.41 32.28
N GLY A 210 0.15 0.74 31.17
CA GLY A 210 -1.19 0.20 30.93
C GLY A 210 -1.39 -0.36 29.51
N LYS A 211 -2.53 -1.06 29.30
CA LYS A 211 -2.92 -1.53 27.96
C LYS A 211 -3.18 -0.34 27.02
N LYS A 212 -2.72 -0.45 25.77
CA LYS A 212 -3.07 0.51 24.73
C LYS A 212 -4.55 0.38 24.44
N THR A 213 -5.27 1.48 24.57
CA THR A 213 -6.71 1.53 24.30
C THR A 213 -7.01 2.66 23.32
N PRO A 214 -8.09 2.58 22.52
CA PRO A 214 -8.47 3.67 21.62
C PRO A 214 -8.61 5.02 22.34
N ALA A 215 -9.10 5.00 23.59
CA ALA A 215 -9.23 6.19 24.42
C ALA A 215 -7.86 6.82 24.79
N THR A 216 -6.86 6.01 25.11
CA THR A 216 -5.51 6.52 25.42
C THR A 216 -4.81 7.06 24.17
N ILE A 217 -4.99 6.40 23.01
CA ILE A 217 -4.50 6.90 21.72
C ILE A 217 -5.13 8.26 21.38
N ASN A 218 -6.46 8.40 21.53
CA ASN A 218 -7.16 9.65 21.26
C ASN A 218 -6.70 10.79 22.17
N SER A 219 -6.48 10.50 23.46
CA SER A 219 -5.92 11.46 24.42
C SER A 219 -4.52 11.92 24.02
N LEU A 220 -3.63 11.01 23.63
CA LEU A 220 -2.29 11.34 23.15
C LEU A 220 -2.32 12.13 21.83
N SER A 221 -3.24 11.80 20.93
CA SER A 221 -3.46 12.52 19.67
C SER A 221 -3.86 13.98 19.93
N GLN A 222 -4.71 14.21 20.94
CA GLN A 222 -5.05 15.56 21.38
C GLN A 222 -3.85 16.30 21.97
N ARG A 223 -3.09 15.65 22.86
CA ARG A 223 -1.86 16.23 23.43
C ARG A 223 -0.87 16.63 22.34
N TRP A 224 -0.68 15.81 21.31
CA TRP A 224 0.18 16.16 20.17
C TRP A 224 -0.31 17.41 19.44
N ARG A 225 -1.62 17.57 19.22
CA ARG A 225 -2.18 18.77 18.59
C ARG A 225 -1.90 20.02 19.40
N GLU A 226 -2.01 19.93 20.73
CA GLU A 226 -1.73 21.00 21.69
C GLU A 226 -0.24 21.34 21.86
N LEU A 227 0.68 20.47 21.40
CA LEU A 227 2.12 20.77 21.45
C LEU A 227 2.47 21.99 20.57
N SER A 228 3.42 22.78 21.05
CA SER A 228 3.97 23.89 20.29
C SER A 228 4.73 23.41 19.05
N GLU A 229 4.75 24.27 18.03
CA GLU A 229 5.42 23.98 16.76
C GLU A 229 6.91 23.68 16.94
N LYS A 230 7.55 24.32 17.94
CA LYS A 230 8.94 24.04 18.31
C LYS A 230 9.14 22.60 18.78
N LYS A 231 8.27 22.11 19.68
CA LYS A 231 8.35 20.72 20.17
C LYS A 231 8.07 19.72 19.06
N LYS A 232 7.07 19.98 18.20
CA LYS A 232 6.79 19.15 17.02
C LYS A 232 8.00 19.10 16.07
N ALA A 233 8.65 20.24 15.83
CA ALA A 233 9.87 20.32 15.03
C ALA A 233 11.04 19.52 15.64
N ASP A 234 11.21 19.56 16.95
CA ASP A 234 12.24 18.77 17.66
C ASP A 234 11.98 17.25 17.50
N TYR A 235 10.73 16.79 17.65
CA TYR A 235 10.35 15.40 17.39
C TYR A 235 10.60 14.98 15.93
N ASN A 236 10.26 15.84 14.98
CA ASN A 236 10.52 15.60 13.56
C ASN A 236 12.03 15.52 13.27
N LYS A 237 12.84 16.38 13.89
CA LYS A 237 14.30 16.33 13.77
C LYS A 237 14.87 15.01 14.31
N ARG A 238 14.47 14.61 15.52
CA ARG A 238 14.90 13.34 16.12
C ARG A 238 14.45 12.13 15.29
N CYS A 239 13.25 12.16 14.73
CA CYS A 239 12.76 11.12 13.82
C CYS A 239 13.63 11.01 12.56
N LYS A 240 14.05 12.15 11.96
CA LYS A 240 14.96 12.17 10.81
C LYS A 240 16.34 11.58 11.16
N GLU A 241 16.90 11.95 12.31
CA GLU A 241 18.17 11.41 12.80
C GLU A 241 18.10 9.88 13.01
N LEU A 242 17.02 9.38 13.61
CA LEU A 242 16.79 7.92 13.77
C LEU A 242 16.67 7.20 12.42
N LYS A 243 16.01 7.82 11.42
CA LYS A 243 15.96 7.29 10.06
C LYS A 243 17.35 7.21 9.42
N MET A 244 18.19 8.22 9.60
CA MET A 244 19.57 8.21 9.10
C MET A 244 20.42 7.12 9.77
N GLN A 245 20.31 6.98 11.10
CA GLN A 245 21.00 5.93 11.85
C GLN A 245 20.58 4.53 11.39
N TYR A 246 19.28 4.29 11.26
CA TYR A 246 18.75 3.02 10.74
C TYR A 246 19.35 2.65 9.38
N VAL A 247 19.46 3.61 8.46
CA VAL A 247 20.04 3.35 7.14
C VAL A 247 21.54 3.06 7.23
N ALA A 248 22.28 3.79 8.06
CA ALA A 248 23.69 3.53 8.28
C ALA A 248 23.93 2.13 8.86
N ASP A 249 23.18 1.76 9.90
CA ASP A 249 23.27 0.46 10.55
C ASP A 249 22.87 -0.67 9.59
N LEU A 250 21.81 -0.46 8.80
CA LEU A 250 21.35 -1.42 7.80
C LEU A 250 22.42 -1.62 6.73
N ASN A 251 23.02 -0.55 6.21
CA ASN A 251 24.10 -0.64 5.22
C ASN A 251 25.33 -1.34 5.80
N ASN A 252 25.68 -1.07 7.05
CA ASN A 252 26.79 -1.74 7.72
C ASN A 252 26.52 -3.24 7.92
N HIS A 253 25.29 -3.61 8.28
CA HIS A 253 24.88 -5.01 8.35
C HIS A 253 24.94 -5.70 6.98
N LEU A 254 24.42 -5.05 5.93
CA LEU A 254 24.39 -5.61 4.58
C LEU A 254 25.78 -5.76 3.95
N LYS A 255 26.75 -4.91 4.29
CA LYS A 255 28.15 -5.02 3.82
C LYS A 255 28.82 -6.36 4.15
N GLY A 256 28.35 -7.08 5.17
CA GLY A 256 28.88 -8.38 5.56
C GLY A 256 28.43 -9.55 4.66
N PHE A 257 27.50 -9.31 3.74
CA PHE A 257 26.89 -10.34 2.89
C PHE A 257 27.16 -10.08 1.40
N ASP A 258 27.08 -11.14 0.60
CA ASP A 258 27.17 -11.05 -0.87
C ASP A 258 25.95 -10.34 -1.47
N GLU A 259 26.09 -9.72 -2.65
CA GLU A 259 25.00 -8.97 -3.32
C GLU A 259 23.71 -9.78 -3.50
N LYS A 260 23.81 -11.09 -3.73
CA LYS A 260 22.66 -11.99 -3.87
C LYS A 260 21.95 -12.18 -2.53
N GLU A 261 22.71 -12.39 -1.47
CA GLU A 261 22.18 -12.55 -0.11
C GLU A 261 21.57 -11.25 0.40
N GLN A 262 22.20 -10.10 0.13
CA GLN A 262 21.64 -8.79 0.43
C GLN A 262 20.25 -8.62 -0.19
N LYS A 263 20.09 -8.93 -1.49
CA LYS A 263 18.80 -8.84 -2.18
C LYS A 263 17.75 -9.78 -1.59
N GLU A 264 18.12 -11.00 -1.21
CA GLU A 264 17.21 -11.94 -0.56
C GLU A 264 16.83 -11.50 0.86
N ILE A 265 17.76 -10.96 1.65
CA ILE A 265 17.49 -10.37 2.98
C ILE A 265 16.50 -9.21 2.87
N ILE A 266 16.72 -8.29 1.92
CA ILE A 266 15.85 -7.15 1.67
C ILE A 266 14.44 -7.63 1.29
N LYS A 267 14.36 -8.60 0.38
CA LYS A 267 13.09 -9.12 -0.16
C LYS A 267 12.29 -9.90 0.88
N ARG A 268 12.93 -10.77 1.69
CA ARG A 268 12.23 -11.58 2.69
C ARG A 268 11.75 -10.75 3.88
N ASN A 269 12.48 -9.70 4.26
CA ASN A 269 12.10 -8.81 5.37
C ASN A 269 11.27 -7.59 4.91
N GLY A 270 11.00 -7.45 3.61
CA GLY A 270 10.24 -6.32 3.07
C GLY A 270 10.88 -4.97 3.44
N ILE A 271 12.20 -4.88 3.33
CA ILE A 271 12.95 -3.67 3.62
C ILE A 271 12.89 -2.77 2.39
N LYS A 272 12.34 -1.57 2.53
CA LYS A 272 12.49 -0.52 1.53
C LYS A 272 13.70 0.29 1.95
N ILE A 273 14.83 0.13 1.27
CA ILE A 273 16.03 0.94 1.54
C ILE A 273 15.71 2.37 1.12
N PRO A 274 15.64 3.34 2.05
CA PRO A 274 15.51 4.73 1.69
C PRO A 274 16.74 5.12 0.86
N LYS A 275 16.54 5.71 -0.31
CA LYS A 275 17.65 6.38 -1.00
C LYS A 275 18.13 7.48 -0.06
N ILE A 276 19.31 7.33 0.54
CA ILE A 276 19.95 8.41 1.30
C ILE A 276 19.93 9.63 0.38
N PRO A 277 19.45 10.79 0.82
CA PRO A 277 19.60 12.00 0.03
C PRO A 277 21.10 12.26 -0.10
N VAL A 278 21.66 11.91 -1.25
CA VAL A 278 23.05 12.15 -1.66
C VAL A 278 23.43 13.63 -1.46
N LYS A 279 22.44 14.52 -1.28
CA LYS A 279 22.59 15.92 -0.88
C LYS A 279 23.53 16.15 0.30
N GLU A 280 23.53 15.33 1.36
CA GLU A 280 24.41 15.59 2.53
C GLU A 280 25.88 15.23 2.26
N GLU A 281 26.16 14.16 1.51
CA GLU A 281 27.53 13.87 1.02
C GLU A 281 27.98 14.90 -0.03
N ILE A 282 27.09 15.33 -0.93
CA ILE A 282 27.35 16.40 -1.92
C ILE A 282 27.54 17.77 -1.25
N MET A 283 26.96 18.01 -0.08
CA MET A 283 27.16 19.26 0.67
C MET A 283 28.47 19.25 1.47
N LYS A 284 28.92 18.08 1.93
CA LYS A 284 30.23 17.92 2.61
C LYS A 284 31.43 18.08 1.67
N THR A 285 31.25 17.89 0.35
CA THR A 285 32.32 18.01 -0.65
C THR A 285 32.46 19.42 -1.24
N LYS A 286 31.62 20.39 -0.85
CA LYS A 286 31.71 21.76 -1.38
C LYS A 286 32.83 22.52 -0.69
N ARG A 287 33.89 22.82 -1.44
CA ARG A 287 34.97 23.67 -0.92
C ARG A 287 34.46 25.08 -0.67
N PRO A 288 34.98 25.78 0.36
CA PRO A 288 34.56 27.14 0.67
C PRO A 288 34.76 28.06 -0.56
N ASN A 289 33.75 28.87 -0.84
CA ASN A 289 33.71 29.81 -1.97
C ASN A 289 33.76 29.20 -3.38
N GLU A 290 33.56 27.88 -3.53
CA GLU A 290 33.40 27.27 -4.85
C GLU A 290 32.12 27.79 -5.54
N PRO A 291 32.20 28.26 -6.80
CA PRO A 291 31.03 28.68 -7.57
C PRO A 291 29.96 27.57 -7.64
N LYS A 292 28.68 27.96 -7.58
CA LYS A 292 27.58 27.01 -7.69
C LYS A 292 27.29 26.68 -9.15
N MET A 293 27.28 25.40 -9.47
CA MET A 293 26.90 24.93 -10.79
C MET A 293 25.44 25.30 -11.10
N PRO A 294 25.17 25.97 -12.24
CA PRO A 294 23.82 26.28 -12.67
C PRO A 294 23.14 25.03 -13.26
N SER A 295 21.81 25.03 -13.38
CA SER A 295 21.09 23.88 -13.96
C SER A 295 21.52 23.64 -15.41
N HIS A 296 21.64 22.37 -15.79
CA HIS A 296 21.90 21.92 -17.16
C HIS A 296 20.62 21.62 -17.95
N SER A 297 19.46 22.03 -17.43
CA SER A 297 18.17 21.82 -18.09
C SER A 297 17.54 23.16 -18.45
N ALA A 298 17.20 23.34 -19.73
CA ALA A 298 16.49 24.53 -20.22
C ALA A 298 15.13 24.70 -19.52
N TYR A 299 14.44 23.59 -19.26
CA TYR A 299 13.19 23.54 -18.50
C TYR A 299 13.33 24.15 -17.10
N SER A 300 14.44 23.87 -16.39
CA SER A 300 14.69 24.44 -15.05
C SER A 300 14.70 25.97 -15.05
N TYR A 301 15.15 26.60 -16.14
CA TYR A 301 15.15 28.06 -16.26
C TYR A 301 13.76 28.62 -16.53
N PHE A 302 12.97 27.93 -17.35
CA PHE A 302 11.59 28.28 -17.58
C PHE A 302 10.77 28.18 -16.30
N VAL A 303 10.83 27.04 -15.62
CA VAL A 303 10.15 26.83 -14.33
C VAL A 303 10.61 27.85 -13.30
N GLY A 304 11.92 28.11 -13.21
CA GLY A 304 12.45 29.12 -12.29
C GLY A 304 11.88 30.52 -12.55
N GLU A 305 11.69 30.91 -13.82
CA GLU A 305 11.10 32.19 -14.21
C GLU A 305 9.58 32.23 -13.92
N GLN A 306 8.86 31.15 -14.21
CA GLN A 306 7.44 31.01 -13.88
C GLN A 306 7.20 31.06 -12.37
N LEU A 307 8.03 30.37 -11.58
CA LEU A 307 7.95 30.38 -10.12
C LEU A 307 8.37 31.70 -9.49
N ALA A 308 9.33 32.42 -10.08
CA ALA A 308 9.76 33.73 -9.59
C ALA A 308 8.65 34.79 -9.70
N SER A 309 7.67 34.58 -10.59
CA SER A 309 6.49 35.46 -10.72
C SER A 309 5.44 35.25 -9.62
N LEU A 310 5.57 34.19 -8.80
CA LEU A 310 4.61 33.81 -7.76
C LEU A 310 5.15 34.15 -6.36
N LYS A 311 4.31 34.73 -5.51
CA LYS A 311 4.66 34.92 -4.08
C LYS A 311 4.74 33.55 -3.39
N ASN A 312 5.66 33.41 -2.42
CA ASN A 312 6.11 32.19 -1.73
C ASN A 312 5.02 31.41 -0.94
N ASP A 313 3.88 31.07 -1.53
CA ASP A 313 2.93 30.13 -0.93
C ASP A 313 3.30 28.69 -1.31
N THR A 314 3.61 27.88 -0.31
CA THR A 314 4.04 26.48 -0.46
C THR A 314 2.92 25.57 -0.96
N LYS A 315 1.65 25.85 -0.64
CA LYS A 315 0.51 25.02 -1.10
C LYS A 315 0.24 25.19 -2.59
N VAL A 316 0.42 26.41 -3.07
CA VAL A 316 0.16 26.81 -4.44
C VAL A 316 1.30 26.37 -5.37
N ARG A 317 2.49 26.12 -4.83
CA ARG A 317 3.68 25.73 -5.60
C ARG A 317 3.52 24.46 -6.43
N ASN A 318 2.94 23.39 -5.89
CA ASN A 318 2.86 22.10 -6.60
C ASN A 318 1.91 22.17 -7.79
N GLU A 319 0.77 22.84 -7.64
CA GLU A 319 -0.13 23.11 -8.76
C GLU A 319 0.53 24.00 -9.83
N HIS A 320 1.34 24.96 -9.41
CA HIS A 320 2.08 25.82 -10.35
C HIS A 320 3.23 25.11 -11.04
N MET A 321 3.87 24.15 -10.38
CA MET A 321 4.83 23.25 -11.01
C MET A 321 4.16 22.43 -12.11
N LYS A 322 2.95 21.90 -11.85
CA LYS A 322 2.17 21.16 -12.85
C LYS A 322 1.79 22.06 -14.04
N LYS A 323 1.26 23.26 -13.77
CA LYS A 323 0.94 24.24 -14.82
C LYS A 323 2.18 24.70 -15.61
N ALA A 324 3.32 24.88 -14.94
CA ALA A 324 4.58 25.19 -15.60
C ALA A 324 5.08 24.01 -16.45
N HIS A 325 4.82 22.78 -16.05
CA HIS A 325 5.16 21.62 -16.87
C HIS A 325 4.29 21.58 -18.15
N GLU A 326 2.96 21.69 -18.01
CA GLU A 326 2.04 21.77 -19.14
C GLU A 326 2.40 22.92 -20.09
N ALA A 327 2.67 24.10 -19.53
CA ALA A 327 3.09 25.26 -20.33
C ALA A 327 4.43 25.05 -21.03
N TRP A 328 5.35 24.27 -20.46
CA TRP A 328 6.62 23.93 -21.12
C TRP A 328 6.39 23.00 -22.31
N GLU A 329 5.52 22.00 -22.18
CA GLU A 329 5.18 21.10 -23.29
C GLU A 329 4.60 21.89 -24.47
N ASP A 330 3.67 22.82 -24.21
CA ASP A 330 3.02 23.68 -25.21
C ASP A 330 3.94 24.74 -25.83
N LEU A 331 5.16 24.95 -25.31
CA LEU A 331 6.08 25.94 -25.88
C LEU A 331 6.59 25.50 -27.25
N SER A 332 6.54 26.43 -28.21
CA SER A 332 7.21 26.25 -29.50
C SER A 332 8.70 25.94 -29.34
N ILE A 333 9.26 25.17 -30.27
CA ILE A 333 10.68 24.82 -30.33
C ILE A 333 11.56 26.08 -30.25
N LYS A 334 11.20 27.14 -30.99
CA LYS A 334 11.89 28.45 -30.95
C LYS A 334 11.89 29.11 -29.57
N ALA A 335 10.86 28.88 -28.76
CA ALA A 335 10.81 29.40 -27.39
C ALA A 335 11.67 28.54 -26.44
N LYS A 336 11.59 27.21 -26.54
CA LYS A 336 12.46 26.27 -25.79
C LYS A 336 13.94 26.56 -26.07
N GLU A 337 14.30 26.89 -27.30
CA GLU A 337 15.67 27.24 -27.72
C GLU A 337 16.20 28.54 -27.09
N ARG A 338 15.34 29.54 -26.84
CA ARG A 338 15.73 30.74 -26.07
C ARG A 338 16.14 30.37 -24.64
N TYR A 339 15.45 29.41 -24.02
CA TYR A 339 15.80 28.93 -22.69
C TYR A 339 17.09 28.10 -22.69
N ARG A 340 17.34 27.30 -23.74
CA ARG A 340 18.66 26.67 -23.96
C ARG A 340 19.77 27.73 -24.08
N GLY A 341 19.54 28.80 -24.84
CA GLY A 341 20.48 29.93 -24.91
C GLY A 341 20.76 30.57 -23.55
N LYS A 342 19.72 30.85 -22.74
CA LYS A 342 19.86 31.36 -21.36
C LYS A 342 20.69 30.40 -20.48
N MET A 343 20.48 29.09 -20.63
CA MET A 343 21.26 28.05 -19.94
C MET A 343 22.75 28.13 -20.30
N HIS A 344 23.10 28.14 -21.60
CA HIS A 344 24.49 28.20 -22.05
C HIS A 344 25.22 29.46 -21.56
N VAL A 345 24.55 30.62 -21.59
CA VAL A 345 25.14 31.88 -21.08
C VAL A 345 25.49 31.75 -19.60
N LYS A 346 24.60 31.17 -18.79
CA LYS A 346 24.87 30.94 -17.36
C LYS A 346 25.96 29.89 -17.13
N LEU A 347 26.02 28.84 -17.96
CA LEU A 347 27.05 27.81 -17.88
C LEU A 347 28.44 28.37 -18.20
N ARG A 348 28.56 29.25 -19.22
CA ARG A 348 29.81 29.96 -19.53
C ARG A 348 30.23 30.88 -18.39
N LYS A 349 29.30 31.62 -17.80
CA LYS A 349 29.58 32.46 -16.62
C LYS A 349 30.12 31.61 -15.47
N TYR A 350 29.47 30.48 -15.18
CA TYR A 350 29.94 29.53 -14.18
C TYR A 350 31.34 28.99 -14.49
N SER A 351 31.63 28.64 -15.74
CA SER A 351 32.96 28.18 -16.15
C SER A 351 34.03 29.23 -15.90
N GLN A 352 33.77 30.50 -16.23
CA GLN A 352 34.68 31.61 -15.94
C GLN A 352 34.89 31.80 -14.44
N ASP A 353 33.81 31.81 -13.66
CA ASP A 353 33.87 31.91 -12.20
C ASP A 353 34.67 30.75 -11.59
N LEU A 354 34.47 29.52 -12.09
CA LEU A 354 35.17 28.32 -11.65
C LEU A 354 36.65 28.37 -11.99
N GLN A 355 37.02 28.84 -13.18
CA GLN A 355 38.41 29.04 -13.57
C GLN A 355 39.10 30.10 -12.70
N MET A 356 38.43 31.22 -12.42
CA MET A 356 38.96 32.26 -11.54
C MET A 356 39.15 31.75 -10.11
N TRP A 357 38.21 30.93 -9.61
CA TRP A 357 38.34 30.30 -8.30
C TRP A 357 39.46 29.26 -8.26
N PHE A 358 39.54 28.39 -9.27
CA PHE A 358 40.56 27.35 -9.37
C PHE A 358 41.99 27.93 -9.40
N LYS A 359 42.17 29.06 -10.08
CA LYS A 359 43.44 29.81 -10.11
C LYS A 359 43.87 30.40 -8.76
N LYS A 360 42.94 30.57 -7.81
CA LYS A 360 43.25 31.08 -6.46
C LYS A 360 43.72 29.98 -5.50
N LEU A 361 43.54 28.71 -5.86
CA LEU A 361 43.96 27.55 -5.06
C LEU A 361 45.45 27.26 -5.25
N SER A 362 46.06 26.61 -4.25
CA SER A 362 47.44 26.13 -4.36
C SER A 362 47.56 24.97 -5.38
N PRO A 363 48.76 24.70 -5.94
CA PRO A 363 48.96 23.59 -6.87
C PRO A 363 48.57 22.22 -6.30
N GLU A 364 48.80 21.99 -5.00
CA GLU A 364 48.41 20.76 -4.30
C GLU A 364 46.89 20.63 -4.16
N GLU A 365 46.21 21.75 -3.87
CA GLU A 365 44.75 21.80 -3.77
C GLU A 365 44.09 21.62 -5.14
N GLN A 366 44.72 22.12 -6.21
CA GLN A 366 44.26 21.94 -7.59
C GLN A 366 44.29 20.47 -8.01
N GLU A 367 45.37 19.74 -7.71
CA GLU A 367 45.48 18.31 -8.04
C GLU A 367 44.48 17.48 -7.22
N SER A 368 44.35 17.76 -5.93
CA SER A 368 43.34 17.15 -5.05
C SER A 368 41.92 17.39 -5.58
N TYR A 369 41.60 18.61 -6.00
CA TYR A 369 40.28 18.95 -6.55
C TYR A 369 39.96 18.22 -7.85
N LEU A 370 40.95 18.08 -8.75
CA LEU A 370 40.77 17.34 -10.02
C LEU A 370 40.59 15.83 -9.79
N LYS A 371 41.25 15.26 -8.78
CA LYS A 371 41.05 13.86 -8.36
C LYS A 371 39.66 13.63 -7.75
N GLU A 372 39.19 14.56 -6.92
CA GLU A 372 37.85 14.52 -6.30
C GLU A 372 36.73 14.76 -7.32
N ASN A 373 36.97 15.60 -8.34
CA ASN A 373 35.95 16.02 -9.31
C ASN A 373 36.43 15.92 -10.78
N PRO A 374 36.70 14.72 -11.32
CA PRO A 374 37.25 14.56 -12.67
C PRO A 374 36.37 15.18 -13.77
N TRP A 375 35.05 15.12 -13.60
CA TRP A 375 34.07 15.64 -14.55
C TRP A 375 34.02 17.17 -14.62
N LYS A 376 34.49 17.89 -13.57
CA LYS A 376 34.52 19.36 -13.55
C LYS A 376 35.66 19.93 -14.37
N SER A 377 36.65 19.10 -14.74
CA SER A 377 37.73 19.48 -15.66
C SER A 377 37.21 20.03 -16.98
N ARG A 378 36.02 19.59 -17.45
CA ARG A 378 35.41 20.11 -18.68
C ARG A 378 35.11 21.61 -18.63
N PHE A 379 34.87 22.17 -17.44
CA PHE A 379 34.55 23.60 -17.24
C PHE A 379 35.80 24.45 -16.97
N LEU A 380 36.93 23.81 -16.65
CA LEU A 380 38.21 24.47 -16.41
C LEU A 380 38.98 24.71 -17.72
N ASP A 381 38.60 24.02 -18.79
CA ASP A 381 39.21 24.08 -20.11
C ASP A 381 38.26 24.72 -21.13
N ASN A 382 38.69 25.83 -21.72
CA ASN A 382 37.89 26.58 -22.69
C ASN A 382 37.63 25.78 -23.98
N GLU A 383 38.57 24.95 -24.43
CA GLU A 383 38.37 24.14 -25.65
C GLU A 383 37.31 23.06 -25.43
N LYS A 384 37.31 22.44 -24.25
CA LYS A 384 36.29 21.45 -23.84
C LYS A 384 34.92 22.08 -23.67
N MET A 385 34.85 23.31 -23.15
CA MET A 385 33.60 24.08 -23.09
C MET A 385 33.04 24.41 -24.47
N VAL A 386 33.90 24.82 -25.41
CA VAL A 386 33.47 25.11 -26.79
C VAL A 386 33.00 23.82 -27.49
N ALA A 387 33.69 22.69 -27.27
CA ALA A 387 33.25 21.40 -27.78
C ALA A 387 31.90 20.96 -27.18
N TYR A 388 31.67 21.27 -25.90
CA TYR A 388 30.41 21.00 -25.21
C TYR A 388 29.25 21.80 -25.78
N ASP A 389 29.42 23.12 -25.94
CA ASP A 389 28.42 24.00 -26.56
C ASP A 389 28.11 23.53 -27.99
N LYS A 390 29.12 23.13 -28.78
CA LYS A 390 28.91 22.59 -30.14
C LYS A 390 28.13 21.27 -30.14
N LYS A 391 28.42 20.36 -29.20
CA LYS A 391 27.74 19.06 -29.10
C LYS A 391 26.26 19.22 -28.74
N GLU A 392 25.96 20.12 -27.79
CA GLU A 392 24.58 20.45 -27.41
C GLU A 392 23.79 21.10 -28.54
N VAL A 393 24.42 22.00 -29.30
CA VAL A 393 23.79 22.61 -30.48
C VAL A 393 23.48 21.57 -31.57
N LEU A 394 24.37 20.59 -31.79
CA LEU A 394 24.14 19.50 -32.74
C LEU A 394 23.02 18.54 -32.30
N LEU A 395 22.95 18.21 -31.00
CA LEU A 395 21.87 17.38 -30.43
C LEU A 395 20.48 18.00 -30.64
N CYS A 396 20.39 19.33 -30.80
CA CYS A 396 19.14 20.03 -31.08
C CYS A 396 18.70 19.97 -32.56
N GLN A 397 19.61 19.64 -33.50
CA GLN A 397 19.31 19.66 -34.94
C GLN A 397 18.80 18.31 -35.45
N ASP A 398 19.14 17.21 -34.78
CA ASP A 398 18.85 15.85 -35.27
C ASP A 398 17.62 15.19 -34.60
N SER A 399 16.97 15.83 -33.62
CA SER A 399 15.91 15.21 -32.81
C SER A 399 14.53 15.85 -33.07
N ASP A 400 13.84 15.34 -34.09
CA ASP A 400 12.38 15.45 -34.28
C ASP A 400 11.60 14.38 -33.47
N SER A 401 12.27 13.72 -32.51
CA SER A 401 11.64 12.81 -31.56
C SER A 401 11.46 13.49 -30.21
N GLU A 402 10.21 13.55 -29.76
CA GLU A 402 9.72 14.11 -28.48
C GLU A 402 10.12 13.29 -27.24
N ASP A 403 11.28 12.64 -27.24
CA ASP A 403 11.74 11.78 -26.14
C ASP A 403 12.88 12.44 -25.35
N GLU A 404 12.62 13.61 -24.74
CA GLU A 404 13.41 14.02 -23.57
C GLU A 404 12.78 13.38 -22.33
N GLU A 405 13.29 12.19 -21.95
CA GLU A 405 12.95 11.54 -20.68
C GLU A 405 13.18 12.51 -19.51
N MET A 406 12.09 13.04 -18.96
CA MET A 406 12.13 13.84 -17.76
C MET A 406 12.48 12.97 -16.55
N GLU A 407 13.67 13.18 -15.98
CA GLU A 407 13.90 12.87 -14.57
C GLU A 407 13.03 13.81 -13.72
N ILE A 408 11.79 13.36 -13.46
CA ILE A 408 10.93 13.92 -12.42
C ILE A 408 11.62 13.63 -11.09
N ASN A 409 12.44 14.59 -10.63
CA ASN A 409 12.73 14.73 -9.21
C ASN A 409 11.42 15.12 -8.51
N SER A 410 10.60 14.10 -8.27
CA SER A 410 9.40 14.18 -7.47
C SER A 410 9.82 14.63 -6.08
N SER A 411 9.59 15.91 -5.83
CA SER A 411 9.66 16.55 -4.53
C SER A 411 8.66 15.84 -3.62
N ASP A 412 9.16 14.84 -2.89
CA ASP A 412 8.81 14.43 -1.53
C ASP A 412 7.51 15.06 -1.01
N GLU A 413 6.39 14.47 -1.42
CA GLU A 413 5.17 14.53 -0.63
C GLU A 413 5.26 13.35 0.33
N GLU A 414 5.62 13.64 1.59
CA GLU A 414 5.33 12.75 2.70
C GLU A 414 3.80 12.57 2.74
N GLU A 415 3.28 11.54 2.05
CA GLU A 415 2.00 10.95 2.39
C GLU A 415 2.08 10.63 3.88
N THR A 416 1.35 11.42 4.66
CA THR A 416 1.14 11.18 6.08
C THR A 416 0.26 9.94 6.18
N ASP A 417 0.91 8.78 6.11
CA ASP A 417 0.32 7.47 6.36
C ASP A 417 -0.13 7.45 7.82
N PHE A 418 -1.40 7.78 8.03
CA PHE A 418 -2.09 7.66 9.29
C PHE A 418 -2.28 6.16 9.55
N ASP A 419 -1.25 5.58 10.17
CA ASP A 419 -1.18 4.20 10.63
C ASP A 419 -2.15 4.01 11.81
N PHE A 420 -3.46 4.04 11.54
CA PHE A 420 -4.44 3.45 12.45
C PHE A 420 -4.27 1.94 12.33
N LYS A 421 -3.42 1.40 13.21
CA LYS A 421 -3.51 -0.01 13.57
C LYS A 421 -4.92 -0.22 14.12
N GLU A 422 -5.85 -0.64 13.26
CA GLU A 422 -6.83 -1.61 13.72
C GLU A 422 -5.99 -2.80 14.19
N ASP A 423 -5.82 -2.86 15.51
CA ASP A 423 -5.36 -4.04 16.20
C ASP A 423 -6.33 -5.18 15.83
N GLU A 424 -6.06 -5.89 14.74
CA GLU A 424 -6.42 -7.31 14.65
C GLU A 424 -5.33 -8.09 15.39
N GLU A 425 -5.28 -7.86 16.72
CA GLU A 425 -4.94 -8.94 17.64
C GLU A 425 -6.07 -9.96 17.52
N GLU A 426 -5.85 -10.96 16.67
CA GLU A 426 -6.42 -12.30 16.82
C GLU A 426 -5.41 -13.25 16.17
N ASN A 427 -4.27 -13.34 16.85
CA ASN A 427 -3.50 -14.57 16.88
C ASN A 427 -3.92 -15.26 18.17
N GLU A 428 -5.22 -15.47 18.33
CA GLU A 428 -5.72 -16.46 19.26
C GLU A 428 -5.41 -17.81 18.61
N GLU A 429 -4.42 -18.47 19.18
CA GLU A 429 -4.44 -19.93 19.32
C GLU A 429 -5.67 -20.29 20.14
N GLU A 430 -6.86 -20.07 19.58
CA GLU A 430 -8.06 -20.72 20.05
C GLU A 430 -8.04 -22.13 19.46
N GLU A 431 -7.54 -23.07 20.29
CA GLU A 431 -8.18 -24.37 20.41
C GLU A 431 -9.64 -24.15 20.85
N GLU A 432 -10.48 -23.57 19.99
CA GLU A 432 -11.92 -23.69 20.14
C GLU A 432 -12.34 -25.00 19.45
N GLY A 433 -12.96 -25.86 20.25
CA GLY A 433 -13.41 -27.18 19.86
C GLY A 433 -14.11 -27.18 18.51
N GLU A 434 -13.66 -28.07 17.64
CA GLU A 434 -14.34 -28.42 16.40
C GLU A 434 -15.71 -29.04 16.73
N GLU A 435 -16.71 -28.22 17.04
CA GLU A 435 -18.11 -28.61 17.00
C GLU A 435 -18.69 -28.28 15.63
N GLU A 436 -18.72 -29.33 14.80
CA GLU A 436 -19.66 -29.55 13.70
C GLU A 436 -20.02 -28.29 12.89
N GLU A 437 -19.04 -27.72 12.19
CA GLU A 437 -19.36 -27.31 10.82
C GLU A 437 -19.68 -28.58 10.06
N ASN A 438 -20.98 -28.80 9.84
CA ASN A 438 -21.51 -29.74 8.85
C ASN A 438 -20.70 -29.58 7.56
N LEU A 439 -19.63 -30.38 7.47
CA LEU A 439 -18.89 -30.68 6.27
C LEU A 439 -19.84 -31.50 5.41
N THR A 440 -20.81 -30.82 4.81
CA THR A 440 -21.53 -31.34 3.65
C THR A 440 -20.51 -31.37 2.51
N PHE A 441 -19.74 -32.45 2.48
CA PHE A 441 -19.10 -32.91 1.27
C PHE A 441 -20.26 -33.36 0.38
N ASP A 442 -20.67 -32.50 -0.56
CA ASP A 442 -21.62 -32.89 -1.59
C ASP A 442 -20.99 -34.07 -2.36
N VAL A 443 -21.43 -35.28 -2.02
CA VAL A 443 -21.20 -36.49 -2.80
C VAL A 443 -22.18 -36.40 -3.96
N TYR A 444 -21.68 -35.97 -5.12
CA TYR A 444 -22.35 -36.23 -6.38
C TYR A 444 -22.09 -37.67 -6.82
#